data_AF-A0A543JFV6-F1
#
_entry.id   AF-A0A543JFV6-F1
#
_cell.length_a   1.000
_cell.length_b   1.000
_cell.length_c   1.000
_cell.angle_alpha   90.00
_cell.angle_beta   90.00
_cell.angle_gamma   90.00
#
_symmetry.space_group_name_H-M   'P 1'
#
loop_
_entity.id
_entity.type
_entity.pdbx_description
1 polymer ?
#
loop_
_entity_poly.entity_id
_entity_poly.type
_entity_poly.pdbx_seq_one_letter_code
_entity_poly.pdbx_strand_id
1 'polypeptide(L)'
;MFATILGFFTTVAFVGFSVAVPGTAAARCAGSTVVRSNLVIDQNGKKVEVAAEKPLSGTCNGNNVYQGTAVSQWPGWRPTVWISEYPGDKWVPYRGSYSSPSFSYVHHDSDKNSSSRMILCIDKDGLDICGWGNDWGWSDEGVMYNGAFGTNHGY
;
A
#
# COMPACT_ATOMS: atom_id res chain seq x y z
N MET A 1 -54.26 12.85 -46.74
CA MET A 1 -53.73 12.51 -45.41
C MET A 1 -52.39 11.81 -45.61
N PHE A 2 -51.28 12.51 -45.35
CA PHE A 2 -49.94 11.91 -45.26
C PHE A 2 -49.40 12.30 -43.88
N ALA A 3 -49.15 11.31 -43.03
CA ALA A 3 -48.67 11.50 -41.66
C ALA A 3 -47.14 11.38 -41.64
N THR A 4 -46.46 12.47 -41.25
CA THR A 4 -45.02 12.51 -41.03
C THR A 4 -44.74 12.15 -39.57
N ILE A 5 -44.08 11.01 -39.33
CA ILE A 5 -43.65 10.57 -38.00
C ILE A 5 -42.26 11.16 -37.74
N LEU A 6 -42.17 12.14 -36.82
CA LEU A 6 -40.90 12.62 -36.26
C LEU A 6 -40.36 11.57 -35.28
N GLY A 7 -39.26 10.92 -35.64
CA GLY A 7 -38.49 10.08 -34.72
C GLY A 7 -37.55 10.94 -33.88
N PHE A 8 -37.80 10.99 -32.56
CA PHE A 8 -36.89 11.55 -31.57
C PHE A 8 -35.69 10.61 -31.38
N PHE A 9 -34.48 11.10 -31.69
CA PHE A 9 -33.24 10.43 -31.31
C PHE A 9 -32.89 10.81 -29.86
N THR A 10 -33.03 9.87 -28.93
CA THR A 10 -32.57 10.00 -27.55
C THR A 10 -31.10 9.59 -27.44
N THR A 11 -30.22 10.57 -27.23
CA THR A 11 -28.80 10.36 -26.97
C THR A 11 -28.61 9.81 -25.55
N VAL A 12 -28.25 8.53 -25.43
CA VAL A 12 -27.87 7.92 -24.15
C VAL A 12 -26.45 8.37 -23.80
N ALA A 13 -26.32 9.24 -22.81
CA ALA A 13 -25.03 9.64 -22.27
C ALA A 13 -24.39 8.46 -21.50
N PHE A 14 -23.31 7.90 -22.05
CA PHE A 14 -22.46 6.95 -21.35
C PHE A 14 -21.66 7.69 -20.28
N VAL A 15 -22.02 7.49 -19.01
CA VAL A 15 -21.17 7.84 -17.87
C VAL A 15 -20.04 6.82 -17.80
N GLY A 16 -18.86 7.21 -18.27
CA GLY A 16 -17.65 6.39 -18.15
C GLY A 16 -17.20 6.32 -16.70
N PHE A 17 -17.39 5.18 -16.06
CA PHE A 17 -16.73 4.89 -14.79
C PHE A 17 -15.24 4.70 -15.08
N SER A 18 -14.42 5.68 -14.69
CA SER A 18 -12.97 5.50 -14.65
C SER A 18 -12.67 4.49 -13.54
N VAL A 19 -12.49 3.23 -13.92
CA VAL A 19 -11.89 2.23 -13.04
C VAL A 19 -10.48 2.70 -12.72
N ALA A 20 -10.22 3.05 -11.46
CA ALA A 20 -8.88 3.34 -11.00
C ALA A 20 -8.03 2.10 -11.28
N VAL A 21 -7.06 2.23 -12.19
CA VAL A 21 -6.09 1.17 -12.45
C VAL A 21 -5.32 0.98 -11.14
N PRO A 22 -5.27 -0.24 -10.58
CA PRO A 22 -4.52 -0.51 -9.36
C PRO A 22 -3.09 0.03 -9.51
N GLY A 23 -2.63 0.78 -8.52
CA GLY A 23 -1.26 1.22 -8.43
C GLY A 23 -0.33 0.02 -8.53
N THR A 24 0.71 0.14 -9.37
CA THR A 24 1.61 -0.99 -9.64
C THR A 24 2.33 -1.38 -8.35
N ALA A 25 2.08 -2.59 -7.86
CA ALA A 25 2.93 -3.26 -6.88
C ALA A 25 4.37 -3.25 -7.39
N ALA A 26 5.25 -2.46 -6.75
CA ALA A 26 6.63 -2.33 -7.19
C ALA A 26 7.54 -3.27 -6.38
N ALA A 27 8.44 -3.96 -7.08
CA ALA A 27 9.54 -4.68 -6.46
C ALA A 27 10.44 -3.67 -5.71
N ARG A 28 10.55 -3.76 -4.38
CA ARG A 28 11.36 -2.79 -3.60
C ARG A 28 12.84 -3.09 -3.57
N CYS A 29 13.16 -4.34 -3.88
CA CYS A 29 14.46 -4.81 -4.29
C CYS A 29 14.29 -5.42 -5.69
N ALA A 30 14.66 -4.64 -6.70
CA ALA A 30 14.77 -5.07 -8.09
C ALA A 30 16.24 -4.96 -8.48
N GLY A 31 16.99 -6.05 -8.26
CA GLY A 31 18.45 -5.99 -8.25
C GLY A 31 18.95 -5.17 -7.05
N SER A 32 19.79 -4.16 -7.29
CA SER A 32 20.40 -3.31 -6.25
C SER A 32 19.62 -2.01 -5.95
N THR A 33 18.48 -1.79 -6.60
CA THR A 33 17.73 -0.54 -6.45
C THR A 33 16.78 -0.61 -5.27
N VAL A 34 16.94 0.34 -4.34
CA VAL A 34 16.11 0.54 -3.16
C VAL A 34 14.97 1.50 -3.50
N VAL A 35 13.71 1.06 -3.38
CA VAL A 35 12.54 1.87 -3.74
C VAL A 35 11.78 2.33 -2.49
N ARG A 36 11.61 3.66 -2.35
CA ARG A 36 10.72 4.27 -1.35
C ARG A 36 9.26 3.94 -1.71
N SER A 37 8.47 3.61 -0.71
CA SER A 37 7.03 3.41 -0.86
C SER A 37 6.26 4.36 0.01
N ASN A 38 5.02 4.56 -0.36
CA ASN A 38 4.12 5.47 0.29
C ASN A 38 2.70 4.93 0.27
N LEU A 39 1.91 5.44 1.20
CA LEU A 39 0.48 5.31 1.27
C LEU A 39 -0.09 6.71 1.12
N VAL A 40 -0.91 6.90 0.10
CA VAL A 40 -1.53 8.16 -0.28
C VAL A 40 -3.03 7.95 -0.26
N ILE A 41 -3.74 8.80 0.47
CA ILE A 41 -5.19 8.77 0.53
C ILE A 41 -5.81 9.99 -0.14
N ASP A 42 -7.08 9.88 -0.50
CA ASP A 42 -7.87 11.02 -0.96
C ASP A 42 -8.54 11.70 0.23
N GLN A 43 -8.23 12.97 0.47
CA GLN A 43 -8.93 13.82 1.42
C GLN A 43 -9.54 15.00 0.68
N ASN A 44 -10.86 14.98 0.50
CA ASN A 44 -11.62 16.04 -0.15
C ASN A 44 -11.09 16.39 -1.56
N GLY A 45 -10.73 15.38 -2.36
CA GLY A 45 -10.20 15.56 -3.72
C GLY A 45 -8.70 15.87 -3.77
N LYS A 46 -8.01 15.91 -2.63
CA LYS A 46 -6.56 16.09 -2.55
C LYS A 46 -5.88 14.78 -2.17
N LYS A 47 -4.86 14.39 -2.93
CA LYS A 47 -3.96 13.28 -2.60
C LYS A 47 -3.02 13.70 -1.47
N VAL A 48 -3.07 12.99 -0.34
CA VAL A 48 -2.28 13.26 0.86
C VAL A 48 -1.50 11.99 1.21
N GLU A 49 -0.17 12.10 1.27
CA GLU A 49 0.68 11.01 1.77
C GLU A 49 0.50 10.90 3.29
N VAL A 50 0.08 9.72 3.76
CA VAL A 50 -0.20 9.46 5.18
C VAL A 50 0.83 8.54 5.80
N ALA A 51 1.45 7.68 4.99
CA ALA A 51 2.55 6.82 5.41
C ALA A 51 3.63 6.80 4.34
N ALA A 52 4.88 6.62 4.76
CA ALA A 52 5.98 6.32 3.87
C ALA A 52 6.93 5.31 4.50
N GLU A 53 7.58 4.51 3.67
CA GLU A 53 8.62 3.59 4.09
C GLU A 53 9.81 3.70 3.13
N LYS A 54 11.01 3.70 3.70
CA LYS A 54 12.26 3.67 2.95
C LYS A 54 13.10 2.48 3.43
N PRO A 55 13.50 1.56 2.54
CA PRO A 55 14.45 0.53 2.91
C PRO A 55 15.82 1.15 3.25
N LEU A 56 16.52 0.58 4.24
CA LEU A 56 17.87 1.00 4.61
C LEU A 56 18.89 0.52 3.57
N SER A 57 20.06 1.16 3.57
CA SER A 57 21.17 0.74 2.72
C SER A 57 21.58 -0.69 3.10
N GLY A 58 21.75 -1.55 2.10
CA GLY A 58 22.10 -2.95 2.30
C GLY A 58 20.90 -3.90 2.41
N THR A 59 19.66 -3.41 2.27
CA THR A 59 18.48 -4.27 2.21
C THR A 59 18.41 -5.08 0.92
N CYS A 60 18.88 -4.59 -0.23
CA CYS A 60 18.78 -5.34 -1.50
C CYS A 60 20.10 -6.02 -1.87
N ASN A 61 20.59 -6.96 -1.05
CA ASN A 61 21.89 -7.60 -1.22
C ASN A 61 21.89 -9.14 -1.14
N GLY A 62 20.71 -9.77 -1.00
CA GLY A 62 20.57 -11.23 -0.96
C GLY A 62 21.07 -11.88 0.34
N ASN A 63 21.09 -11.14 1.46
CA ASN A 63 21.45 -11.65 2.78
C ASN A 63 20.24 -12.15 3.59
N ASN A 64 19.05 -12.16 3.02
CA ASN A 64 17.76 -12.54 3.62
C ASN A 64 17.31 -11.59 4.74
N VAL A 65 17.77 -10.33 4.73
CA VAL A 65 17.40 -9.32 5.73
C VAL A 65 16.87 -8.06 5.08
N TYR A 66 15.58 -7.80 5.29
CA TYR A 66 14.97 -6.55 4.91
C TYR A 66 15.00 -5.58 6.10
N GLN A 67 15.65 -4.44 5.92
CA GLN A 67 15.64 -3.35 6.90
C GLN A 67 15.00 -2.11 6.32
N GLY A 68 14.25 -1.39 7.15
CA GLY A 68 13.50 -0.23 6.71
C GLY A 68 13.21 0.77 7.80
N THR A 69 12.89 1.99 7.38
CA THR A 69 12.34 3.04 8.24
C THR A 69 10.96 3.43 7.71
N ALA A 70 9.96 3.33 8.56
CA ALA A 70 8.60 3.76 8.25
C ALA A 70 8.23 5.02 9.04
N VAL A 71 7.39 5.85 8.42
CA VAL A 71 6.98 7.17 8.92
C VAL A 71 5.48 7.35 8.72
N SER A 72 4.79 7.83 9.76
CA SER A 72 3.44 8.37 9.69
C SER A 72 3.51 9.87 9.52
N GLN A 73 2.77 10.41 8.55
CA GLN A 73 2.67 11.85 8.31
C GLN A 73 1.52 12.49 9.10
N TRP A 74 0.76 11.68 9.85
CA TRP A 74 -0.41 12.12 10.60
C TRP A 74 -0.13 12.18 12.10
N PRO A 75 -0.25 13.37 12.74
CA PRO A 75 -0.01 13.52 14.16
C PRO A 75 -0.88 12.57 15.01
N GLY A 76 -0.24 11.86 15.93
CA GLY A 76 -0.90 10.92 16.83
C GLY A 76 -1.26 9.56 16.22
N TRP A 77 -0.90 9.32 14.95
CA TRP A 77 -0.99 8.01 14.32
C TRP A 77 0.39 7.36 14.27
N ARG A 78 0.48 6.07 14.63
CA ARG A 78 1.74 5.34 14.49
C ARG A 78 1.85 4.73 13.09
N PRO A 79 3.04 4.70 12.48
CA PRO A 79 3.27 3.88 11.30
C PRO A 79 3.35 2.40 11.68
N THR A 80 2.78 1.55 10.83
CA THR A 80 2.86 0.10 10.93
C THR A 80 3.19 -0.48 9.56
N VAL A 81 4.10 -1.45 9.52
CA VAL A 81 4.44 -2.20 8.30
C VAL A 81 4.06 -3.65 8.54
N TRP A 82 3.30 -4.22 7.63
CA TRP A 82 2.97 -5.64 7.65
C TRP A 82 3.73 -6.36 6.56
N ILE A 83 4.33 -7.50 6.90
CA ILE A 83 5.11 -8.30 5.95
C ILE A 83 4.63 -9.74 6.01
N SER A 84 4.43 -10.36 4.85
CA SER A 84 4.14 -11.79 4.71
C SER A 84 5.12 -12.41 3.72
N GLU A 85 5.72 -13.54 4.07
CA GLU A 85 6.52 -14.35 3.14
C GLU A 85 5.59 -15.04 2.14
N TYR A 86 5.92 -15.03 0.84
CA TYR A 86 5.14 -15.68 -0.22
C TYR A 86 5.67 -17.09 -0.50
N PRO A 87 4.83 -18.13 -0.58
CA PRO A 87 3.37 -18.10 -0.74
C PRO A 87 2.54 -18.10 0.55
N GLY A 88 3.15 -17.83 1.71
CA GLY A 88 2.41 -17.71 2.97
C GLY A 88 1.44 -16.53 3.01
N ASP A 89 0.42 -16.68 3.85
CA ASP A 89 -0.59 -15.64 4.11
C ASP A 89 -0.49 -15.07 5.55
N LYS A 90 0.56 -15.45 6.28
CA LYS A 90 0.77 -15.00 7.65
C LYS A 90 1.45 -13.63 7.65
N TRP A 91 0.66 -12.60 7.90
CA TRP A 91 1.16 -11.24 8.08
C TRP A 91 1.78 -11.04 9.47
N VAL A 92 3.01 -10.54 9.48
CA VAL A 92 3.75 -10.15 10.68
C VAL A 92 3.78 -8.62 10.79
N PRO A 93 3.31 -8.05 11.91
CA PRO A 93 3.33 -6.61 12.11
C PRO A 93 4.64 -6.10 12.69
N TYR A 94 5.14 -5.02 12.12
CA TYR A 94 6.19 -4.16 12.66
C TYR A 94 5.56 -2.81 12.98
N ARG A 95 5.52 -2.44 14.26
CA ARG A 95 4.77 -1.26 14.74
C ARG A 95 5.69 -0.22 15.33
N GLY A 96 5.47 1.04 14.96
CA GLY A 96 6.08 2.17 15.64
C GLY A 96 5.45 2.48 17.00
N SER A 97 5.94 3.53 17.66
CA SER A 97 5.32 4.08 18.87
C SER A 97 4.29 5.14 18.50
N TYR A 98 3.21 5.28 19.28
CA TYR A 98 2.30 6.43 19.17
C TYR A 98 2.97 7.77 19.53
N SER A 99 4.09 7.74 20.26
CA SER A 99 4.86 8.92 20.63
C SER A 99 5.91 9.34 19.58
N SER A 100 6.11 8.55 18.52
CA SER A 100 7.10 8.84 17.48
C SER A 100 6.47 8.68 16.09
N PRO A 101 6.59 9.68 15.21
CA PRO A 101 6.09 9.56 13.85
C PRO A 101 6.91 8.57 13.01
N SER A 102 8.06 8.10 13.49
CA SER A 102 8.95 7.20 12.75
C SER A 102 9.48 6.06 13.59
N PHE A 103 9.79 4.94 12.94
CA PHE A 103 10.51 3.82 13.53
C PHE A 103 11.30 3.05 12.48
N SER A 104 12.32 2.31 12.93
CA SER A 104 13.06 1.37 12.09
C SER A 104 12.72 -0.07 12.48
N TYR A 105 12.75 -0.97 11.51
CA TYR A 105 12.46 -2.38 11.71
C TYR A 105 13.39 -3.26 10.88
N VAL A 106 13.43 -4.54 11.27
CA VAL A 106 14.20 -5.59 10.62
C VAL A 106 13.31 -6.81 10.44
N HIS A 107 13.22 -7.30 9.21
CA HIS A 107 12.54 -8.53 8.84
C HIS A 107 13.57 -9.50 8.28
N HIS A 108 13.52 -10.75 8.75
CA HIS A 108 14.36 -11.84 8.27
C HIS A 108 13.49 -12.77 7.45
N ASP A 109 13.86 -13.01 6.19
CA ASP A 109 13.20 -14.02 5.36
C ASP A 109 13.57 -15.41 5.89
N SER A 110 12.59 -16.09 6.47
CA SER A 110 12.77 -17.39 7.10
C SER A 110 12.91 -18.53 6.09
N ASP A 111 12.32 -18.36 4.91
CA ASP A 111 12.33 -19.32 3.80
C ASP A 111 13.57 -19.16 2.88
N LYS A 112 14.35 -18.08 3.06
CA LYS A 112 15.66 -17.78 2.45
C LYS A 112 15.72 -17.80 0.92
N ASN A 113 14.58 -17.84 0.27
CA ASN A 113 14.39 -17.89 -1.17
C ASN A 113 13.05 -17.25 -1.57
N SER A 114 12.33 -16.64 -0.61
CA SER A 114 10.95 -16.25 -0.80
C SER A 114 10.86 -14.78 -1.22
N SER A 115 9.80 -14.45 -1.95
CA SER A 115 9.43 -13.04 -2.13
C SER A 115 8.58 -12.65 -0.93
N SER A 116 8.74 -11.45 -0.36
CA SER A 116 7.79 -10.98 0.65
C SER A 116 6.81 -9.96 0.08
N ARG A 117 5.61 -9.98 0.64
CA ARG A 117 4.57 -8.99 0.41
C ARG A 117 4.60 -8.00 1.56
N MET A 118 4.37 -6.73 1.25
CA MET A 118 4.37 -5.65 2.22
C MET A 118 3.13 -4.77 2.09
N ILE A 119 2.56 -4.39 3.23
CA ILE A 119 1.48 -3.42 3.33
C ILE A 119 1.93 -2.31 4.29
N LEU A 120 1.71 -1.06 3.90
CA LEU A 120 1.90 0.09 4.77
C LEU A 120 0.58 0.43 5.44
N CYS A 121 0.63 0.66 6.74
CA CYS A 121 -0.51 1.14 7.49
C CYS A 121 -0.12 2.32 8.38
N ILE A 122 -1.11 3.12 8.72
CA ILE A 122 -1.08 3.94 9.92
C ILE A 122 -2.23 3.50 10.82
N ASP A 123 -2.00 3.51 12.13
CA ASP A 123 -3.05 3.15 13.06
C ASP A 123 -3.14 4.05 14.30
N LYS A 124 -4.36 4.15 14.81
CA LYS A 124 -4.74 4.94 15.98
C LYS A 124 -6.02 4.41 16.60
N ASP A 125 -6.01 4.15 17.90
CA ASP A 125 -7.20 3.81 18.69
C ASP A 125 -8.04 2.64 18.13
N GLY A 126 -7.38 1.63 17.54
CA GLY A 126 -8.04 0.46 16.95
C GLY A 126 -8.50 0.63 15.50
N LEU A 127 -8.25 1.78 14.89
CA LEU A 127 -8.49 2.06 13.48
C LEU A 127 -7.19 1.95 12.68
N ASP A 128 -7.19 1.11 11.65
CA ASP A 128 -6.08 0.92 10.72
C ASP A 128 -6.45 1.48 9.32
N ILE A 129 -5.60 2.35 8.77
CA ILE A 129 -5.64 2.74 7.36
C ILE A 129 -4.45 2.08 6.68
N CYS A 130 -4.74 1.10 5.83
CA CYS A 130 -3.75 0.26 5.19
C CYS A 130 -3.82 0.36 3.67
N GLY A 131 -2.67 0.20 3.02
CA GLY A 131 -2.63 0.09 1.57
C GLY A 131 -1.25 0.28 0.97
N TRP A 132 -1.27 0.68 -0.30
CA TRP A 132 -0.09 0.92 -1.10
C TRP A 132 -0.34 1.95 -2.20
N GLY A 133 0.57 2.90 -2.36
CA GLY A 133 0.40 3.97 -3.35
C GLY A 133 -0.93 4.70 -3.12
N ASN A 134 -1.80 4.71 -4.13
CA ASN A 134 -3.14 5.32 -4.03
C ASN A 134 -4.25 4.33 -3.68
N ASP A 135 -3.92 3.03 -3.55
CA ASP A 135 -4.90 2.00 -3.26
C ASP A 135 -4.88 1.71 -1.77
N TRP A 136 -5.97 2.04 -1.07
CA TRP A 136 -6.05 1.93 0.38
C TRP A 136 -7.44 1.48 0.85
N GLY A 137 -7.51 0.95 2.06
CA GLY A 137 -8.74 0.52 2.73
C GLY A 137 -8.69 0.82 4.23
N TRP A 138 -9.87 0.77 4.87
CA TRP A 138 -10.04 0.94 6.31
C TRP A 138 -10.37 -0.41 6.92
N SER A 139 -9.88 -0.64 8.13
CA SER A 139 -10.14 -1.84 8.89
C SER A 139 -10.26 -1.51 10.38
N ASP A 140 -11.25 -2.14 11.01
CA ASP A 140 -11.47 -2.06 12.46
C ASP A 140 -10.95 -3.33 13.18
N GLU A 141 -10.37 -4.29 12.43
CA GLU A 141 -9.97 -5.63 12.93
C GLU A 141 -8.51 -6.04 12.57
N GLY A 142 -7.64 -5.08 12.21
CA GLY A 142 -6.23 -5.34 11.85
C GLY A 142 -5.96 -5.24 10.35
N VAL A 143 -5.01 -6.02 9.79
CA VAL A 143 -4.75 -5.98 8.32
C VAL A 143 -5.92 -6.56 7.57
N MET A 144 -6.79 -5.68 7.07
CA MET A 144 -7.71 -6.02 6.00
C MET A 144 -7.45 -5.06 4.85
N TYR A 145 -6.74 -5.57 3.85
CA TYR A 145 -6.53 -4.86 2.61
C TYR A 145 -6.53 -5.86 1.45
N ASN A 146 -7.55 -5.76 0.59
CA ASN A 146 -7.76 -6.62 -0.57
C ASN A 146 -7.17 -6.02 -1.86
N GLY A 147 -6.29 -5.02 -1.76
CA GLY A 147 -5.67 -4.36 -2.91
C GLY A 147 -4.23 -4.78 -3.18
N ALA A 148 -3.47 -3.92 -3.87
CA ALA A 148 -2.07 -4.16 -4.24
C ALA A 148 -1.11 -4.08 -3.04
N PHE A 149 -0.33 -5.13 -2.80
CA PHE A 149 0.79 -5.09 -1.85
C PHE A 149 2.09 -4.73 -2.57
N GLY A 150 3.04 -4.14 -1.85
CA GLY A 150 4.43 -4.08 -2.32
C GLY A 150 5.04 -5.47 -2.34
N THR A 151 5.93 -5.76 -3.29
CA THR A 151 6.66 -7.03 -3.32
C THR A 151 8.14 -6.76 -3.11
N ASN A 152 8.82 -7.59 -2.33
CA ASN A 152 10.26 -7.55 -2.14
C ASN A 152 10.87 -8.85 -2.66
N HIS A 153 11.96 -8.77 -3.40
CA HIS A 153 12.71 -9.92 -3.91
C HIS A 153 14.18 -9.81 -3.55
N GLY A 154 14.81 -10.91 -3.12
CA GLY A 154 16.27 -10.99 -3.03
C GLY A 154 16.91 -9.92 -2.13
N TYR A 155 16.33 -9.70 -0.96
CA TYR A 155 17.02 -9.03 0.14
C TYR A 155 17.80 -10.04 0.95
#